data_AF-A0A4D4MXT2-F1
#
_entry.id   AF-A0A4D4MXT2-F1
#
_cell.length_a   1.000
_cell.length_b   1.000
_cell.length_c   1.000
_cell.angle_alpha   90.00
_cell.angle_beta   90.00
_cell.angle_gamma   90.00
#
_symmetry.space_group_name_H-M   'P 1'
#
loop_
_entity.id
_entity.type
_entity.pdbx_description
1 polymer ?
#
loop_
_entity_poly.entity_id
_entity_poly.type
_entity_poly.pdbx_seq_one_letter_code
_entity_poly.pdbx_strand_id
1 'polypeptide(L)'
;MTAATHSTLFPQVPDSADAVLDGLDPEQRAVATALHGPVCVLAGAGTGKTRAITHRIAYGVRAGILQPSSVLAVTFTNRAAGEMRGRLRQLGASGVQARTFHSAALRQLQYFWPKAVGGGLPRIVDRKIQIVADAAAACRIRLDRGELRDVTAEIEWSKVTQTVPADYAAAAAKAAREAPGTRPRSPRSTRRTKTSSATAPSSTSRTSCC
;
A
#
# COMPACT_ATOMS: atom_id res chain seq x y z
N MET A 1 -24.67 13.31 51.67
CA MET A 1 -24.70 13.54 50.21
C MET A 1 -23.51 12.79 49.60
N THR A 2 -23.72 11.54 49.21
CA THR A 2 -22.70 10.67 48.62
C THR A 2 -22.67 10.93 47.12
N ALA A 3 -21.56 11.50 46.63
CA ALA A 3 -21.36 11.76 45.20
C ALA A 3 -21.25 10.43 44.46
N ALA A 4 -22.11 10.23 43.46
CA ALA A 4 -22.07 9.06 42.60
C ALA A 4 -20.81 9.11 41.72
N THR A 5 -19.95 8.12 41.90
CA THR A 5 -18.79 7.87 41.03
C THR A 5 -19.31 7.45 39.66
N HIS A 6 -19.40 8.38 38.71
CA HIS A 6 -19.74 8.06 37.32
C HIS A 6 -18.60 7.24 36.72
N SER A 7 -18.79 5.92 36.70
CA SER A 7 -17.99 4.99 35.93
C SER A 7 -18.28 5.23 34.44
N THR A 8 -17.38 5.90 33.72
CA THR A 8 -17.49 6.12 32.28
C THR A 8 -17.04 4.86 31.53
N LEU A 9 -17.85 3.81 31.63
CA LEU A 9 -17.69 2.55 30.90
C LEU A 9 -17.67 2.71 29.36
N PHE A 10 -18.00 3.91 28.87
CA PHE A 10 -17.98 4.25 27.46
C PHE A 10 -17.10 5.48 27.23
N PRO A 11 -16.20 5.45 26.21
CA PRO A 11 -15.47 6.65 25.82
C PRO A 11 -16.48 7.74 25.45
N GLN A 12 -16.45 8.84 26.19
CA GLN A 12 -17.33 9.98 25.94
C GLN A 12 -16.87 10.66 24.65
N VAL A 13 -17.77 10.75 23.68
CA VAL A 13 -17.57 11.58 22.50
C VAL A 13 -17.49 13.03 22.99
N PRO A 14 -16.58 13.89 22.47
CA PRO A 14 -16.47 15.25 22.98
C PRO A 14 -17.78 16.02 22.78
N ASP A 15 -18.18 16.85 23.75
CA ASP A 15 -19.52 17.46 23.79
C ASP A 15 -19.70 18.64 22.81
N SER A 16 -18.62 19.36 22.47
CA SER A 16 -18.63 20.49 21.52
C SER A 16 -17.48 20.43 20.52
N ALA A 17 -17.59 21.10 19.36
CA ALA A 17 -16.52 21.11 18.36
C ALA A 17 -15.17 21.51 18.97
N ASP A 18 -15.14 22.53 19.83
CA ASP A 18 -13.92 22.98 20.50
C ASP A 18 -13.33 21.93 21.45
N ALA A 19 -14.16 21.09 22.09
CA ALA A 19 -13.68 19.98 22.91
C ALA A 19 -12.90 18.93 22.09
N VAL A 20 -13.05 18.90 20.76
CA VAL A 20 -12.16 18.09 19.90
C VAL A 20 -10.74 18.62 19.93
N LEU A 21 -10.53 19.92 20.14
CA LEU A 21 -9.19 20.53 20.10
C LEU A 21 -8.43 20.38 21.42
N ASP A 22 -9.06 19.81 22.44
CA ASP A 22 -8.47 19.67 23.76
C ASP A 22 -7.29 18.67 23.77
N GLY A 23 -6.25 19.05 24.50
CA GLY A 23 -5.01 18.26 24.60
C GLY A 23 -4.17 18.19 23.33
N LEU A 24 -4.47 19.02 22.32
CA LEU A 24 -3.58 19.26 21.18
C LEU A 24 -2.53 20.31 21.55
N ASP A 25 -1.28 20.07 21.13
CA ASP A 25 -0.26 21.11 21.16
C ASP A 25 -0.57 22.23 20.13
N PRO A 26 0.12 23.39 20.19
CA PRO A 26 -0.16 24.51 19.30
C PRO A 26 -0.06 24.18 17.80
N GLU A 27 0.90 23.33 17.39
CA GLU A 27 1.09 22.95 15.98
C GLU A 27 -0.04 22.03 15.51
N GLN A 28 -0.40 21.03 16.33
CA GLN A 28 -1.53 20.14 16.05
C GLN A 28 -2.86 20.89 16.00
N ARG A 29 -3.05 21.87 16.89
CA ARG A 29 -4.23 22.74 16.90
C ARG A 29 -4.29 23.58 15.63
N ALA A 30 -3.18 24.15 15.17
CA ALA A 30 -3.10 24.89 13.91
C ALA A 30 -3.48 24.01 12.71
N VAL A 31 -3.02 22.76 12.67
CA VAL A 31 -3.45 21.79 11.64
C VAL A 31 -4.95 21.48 11.75
N ALA A 32 -5.47 21.36 12.97
CA ALA A 32 -6.86 20.99 13.22
C ALA A 32 -7.86 22.09 12.83
N THR A 33 -7.50 23.35 13.02
CA THR A 33 -8.36 24.51 12.71
C THR A 33 -8.22 25.01 11.27
N ALA A 34 -7.16 24.60 10.55
CA ALA A 34 -6.99 24.91 9.13
C ALA A 34 -7.97 24.11 8.26
N LEU A 35 -9.22 24.57 8.14
CA LEU A 35 -10.28 23.85 7.42
C LEU A 35 -10.46 24.26 5.96
N HIS A 36 -9.84 25.37 5.55
CA HIS A 36 -9.98 25.93 4.21
C HIS A 36 -8.69 25.78 3.41
N GLY A 37 -8.83 25.48 2.12
CA GLY A 37 -7.72 25.36 1.18
C GLY A 37 -6.81 24.13 1.39
N PRO A 38 -5.82 23.95 0.49
CA PRO A 38 -4.84 22.88 0.60
C PRO A 38 -3.90 23.11 1.79
N VAL A 39 -3.56 22.04 2.51
CA VAL A 39 -2.61 22.10 3.63
C VAL A 39 -1.63 20.94 3.55
N CYS A 40 -0.35 21.24 3.68
CA CYS A 40 0.72 20.27 3.79
C CYS A 40 1.22 20.22 5.24
N VAL A 41 1.21 19.04 5.85
CA VAL A 41 1.73 18.82 7.21
C VAL A 41 3.05 18.08 7.12
N LEU A 42 4.14 18.82 7.28
CA LEU A 42 5.48 18.25 7.39
C LEU A 42 5.73 17.90 8.84
N ALA A 43 6.03 16.64 9.14
CA ALA A 43 6.25 16.24 10.52
C ALA A 43 7.21 15.06 10.64
N GLY A 44 8.00 15.09 11.71
CA GLY A 44 8.96 14.05 12.06
C GLY A 44 8.31 12.76 12.56
N ALA A 45 9.11 11.72 12.81
CA ALA A 45 8.63 10.52 13.47
C ALA A 45 8.11 10.86 14.88
N GLY A 46 7.01 10.25 15.31
CA GLY A 46 6.48 10.41 16.68
C GLY A 46 5.74 11.72 16.99
N THR A 47 5.72 12.73 16.11
CA THR A 47 5.13 14.06 16.39
C THR A 47 3.59 14.12 16.34
N GLY A 48 2.90 12.99 16.36
CA GLY A 48 1.43 12.97 16.39
C GLY A 48 0.74 13.34 15.07
N LYS A 49 1.39 13.21 13.91
CA LYS A 49 0.77 13.44 12.56
C LYS A 49 -0.65 12.93 12.42
N THR A 50 -0.85 11.65 12.75
CA THR A 50 -2.15 11.00 12.64
C THR A 50 -3.16 11.62 13.60
N ARG A 51 -2.73 12.02 14.81
CA ARG A 51 -3.58 12.72 15.78
C ARG A 51 -4.06 14.05 15.20
N ALA A 52 -3.14 14.89 14.73
CA ALA A 52 -3.46 16.16 14.10
C ALA A 52 -4.49 16.02 12.96
N ILE A 53 -4.27 15.05 12.04
CA ILE A 53 -5.18 14.79 10.91
C ILE A 53 -6.56 14.32 11.39
N THR A 54 -6.62 13.40 12.35
CA THR A 54 -7.92 12.91 12.86
C THR A 54 -8.71 14.01 13.57
N HIS A 55 -8.03 14.85 14.34
CA HIS A 55 -8.66 15.98 15.03
C HIS A 55 -9.11 17.06 14.06
N ARG A 56 -8.34 17.34 12.99
CA ARG A 56 -8.79 18.25 11.91
C ARG A 56 -10.09 17.81 11.28
N ILE A 57 -10.16 16.54 10.88
CA ILE A 57 -11.36 15.99 10.26
C ILE A 57 -12.53 16.06 11.24
N ALA A 58 -12.32 15.62 12.49
CA ALA A 58 -13.37 15.61 13.49
C ALA A 58 -13.85 17.01 13.86
N TYR A 59 -12.95 17.97 14.01
CA TYR A 59 -13.29 19.37 14.25
C TYR A 59 -14.12 19.93 13.11
N GLY A 60 -13.69 19.77 11.86
CA GLY A 60 -14.44 20.23 10.69
C GLY A 60 -15.83 19.59 10.58
N VAL A 61 -15.96 18.30 10.90
CA VAL A 61 -17.26 17.63 10.95
C VAL A 61 -18.16 18.20 12.05
N ARG A 62 -17.63 18.35 13.26
CA ARG A 62 -18.41 18.76 14.43
C ARG A 62 -18.74 20.25 14.44
N ALA A 63 -17.94 21.06 13.77
CA ALA A 63 -18.24 22.46 13.48
C ALA A 63 -19.28 22.62 12.33
N GLY A 64 -19.73 21.52 11.70
CA GLY A 64 -20.69 21.56 10.59
C GLY A 64 -20.10 21.99 9.24
N ILE A 65 -18.78 22.17 9.16
CA ILE A 65 -18.07 22.65 7.98
C ILE A 65 -17.86 21.51 6.96
N LEU A 66 -17.61 20.29 7.45
CA LEU A 66 -17.39 19.11 6.63
C LEU A 66 -18.55 18.12 6.78
N GLN A 67 -19.16 17.73 5.66
CA GLN A 67 -20.14 16.64 5.65
C GLN A 67 -19.40 15.29 5.72
N PRO A 68 -19.63 14.44 6.75
CA PRO A 68 -18.85 13.21 6.95
C PRO A 68 -18.81 12.28 5.73
N SER A 69 -19.95 12.16 5.04
CA SER A 69 -20.11 11.32 3.84
C SER A 69 -19.25 11.78 2.66
N SER A 70 -18.86 13.05 2.65
CA SER A 70 -18.06 13.70 1.60
C SER A 70 -16.56 13.74 1.94
N VAL A 71 -16.16 13.28 3.13
CA VAL A 71 -14.74 13.24 3.54
C VAL A 71 -14.16 11.85 3.29
N LEU A 72 -13.02 11.82 2.59
CA LEU A 72 -12.21 10.61 2.36
C LEU A 72 -10.80 10.79 2.94
N ALA A 73 -10.47 9.98 3.93
CA ALA A 73 -9.11 9.83 4.43
C ALA A 73 -8.48 8.55 3.85
N VAL A 74 -7.31 8.71 3.22
CA VAL A 74 -6.61 7.62 2.54
C VAL A 74 -5.29 7.31 3.25
N THR A 75 -4.99 6.02 3.44
CA THR A 75 -3.75 5.53 4.03
C THR A 75 -3.13 4.40 3.20
N PHE A 76 -1.93 3.95 3.56
CA PHE A 76 -1.25 2.86 2.84
C PHE A 76 -1.62 1.46 3.32
N THR A 77 -2.08 1.31 4.57
CA THR A 77 -2.32 -0.02 5.17
C THR A 77 -3.74 -0.16 5.72
N ASN A 78 -4.28 -1.37 5.66
CA ASN A 78 -5.60 -1.67 6.23
C ASN A 78 -5.65 -1.40 7.75
N ARG A 79 -4.54 -1.67 8.45
CA ARG A 79 -4.41 -1.38 9.88
C ARG A 79 -4.53 0.12 10.15
N ALA A 80 -3.76 0.96 9.44
CA ALA A 80 -3.82 2.41 9.62
C ALA A 80 -5.21 2.98 9.29
N ALA A 81 -5.85 2.49 8.22
CA ALA A 81 -7.22 2.87 7.89
C ALA A 81 -8.23 2.48 8.99
N GLY A 82 -8.08 1.28 9.57
CA GLY A 82 -8.90 0.80 10.69
C GLY A 82 -8.70 1.63 11.96
N GLU A 83 -7.46 1.87 12.36
CA GLU A 83 -7.10 2.71 13.51
C GLU A 83 -7.64 4.14 13.36
N MET A 84 -7.47 4.75 12.18
CA MET A 84 -7.98 6.08 11.86
C MET A 84 -9.51 6.14 11.97
N ARG A 85 -10.22 5.13 11.45
CA ARG A 85 -11.69 5.03 11.58
C ARG A 85 -12.13 4.93 13.03
N GLY A 86 -11.41 4.14 13.84
CA GLY A 86 -11.66 4.01 15.27
C GLY A 86 -11.53 5.35 16.00
N ARG A 87 -10.46 6.11 15.72
CA ARG A 87 -10.23 7.45 16.29
C ARG A 87 -11.30 8.44 15.87
N LEU A 88 -11.64 8.50 14.58
CA LEU A 88 -12.67 9.41 14.08
C LEU A 88 -14.04 9.12 14.73
N ARG A 89 -14.38 7.85 14.95
CA ARG A 89 -15.61 7.48 15.66
C ARG A 89 -15.60 7.96 17.12
N GLN A 90 -14.47 7.83 17.83
CA GLN A 90 -14.33 8.32 19.20
C GLN A 90 -14.46 9.84 19.29
N LEU A 91 -14.02 10.56 18.25
CA LEU A 91 -14.11 12.02 18.17
C LEU A 91 -15.46 12.54 17.64
N GLY A 92 -16.47 11.67 17.47
CA GLY A 92 -17.81 12.08 17.00
C GLY A 92 -17.89 12.36 15.49
N ALA A 93 -16.91 11.91 14.71
CA ALA A 93 -16.89 12.01 13.26
C ALA A 93 -17.24 10.69 12.58
N SER A 94 -18.31 10.05 13.07
CA SER A 94 -18.87 8.84 12.44
C SER A 94 -19.33 9.16 11.00
N GLY A 95 -19.18 8.18 10.10
CA GLY A 95 -19.54 8.35 8.68
C GLY A 95 -18.38 8.80 7.78
N VAL A 96 -17.28 9.34 8.32
CA VAL A 96 -16.08 9.63 7.53
C VAL A 96 -15.49 8.33 6.97
N GLN A 97 -15.15 8.35 5.68
CA GLN A 97 -14.52 7.21 5.04
C GLN A 97 -13.01 7.21 5.32
N ALA A 98 -12.49 6.13 5.93
CA ALA A 98 -11.07 5.87 6.06
C ALA A 98 -10.71 4.55 5.36
N ARG A 99 -9.91 4.64 4.29
CA ARG A 99 -9.64 3.55 3.34
C ARG A 99 -8.16 3.53 2.93
N THR A 100 -7.72 2.42 2.35
CA THR A 100 -6.45 2.38 1.61
C THR A 100 -6.61 2.97 0.21
N PHE A 101 -5.51 3.37 -0.44
CA PHE A 101 -5.53 3.77 -1.85
C PHE A 101 -6.24 2.72 -2.74
N HIS A 102 -5.85 1.45 -2.60
CA HIS A 102 -6.44 0.35 -3.37
C HIS A 102 -7.95 0.17 -3.11
N SER A 103 -8.38 0.21 -1.84
CA SER A 103 -9.81 0.03 -1.53
C SER A 103 -10.66 1.24 -1.92
N ALA A 104 -10.09 2.46 -1.89
CA ALA A 104 -10.75 3.65 -2.44
C ALA A 104 -10.87 3.56 -3.96
N ALA A 105 -9.78 3.21 -4.66
CA ALA A 105 -9.77 3.05 -6.12
C ALA A 105 -10.74 1.96 -6.58
N LEU A 106 -10.75 0.80 -5.93
CA LEU A 106 -11.67 -0.29 -6.27
C LEU A 106 -13.14 0.13 -6.12
N ARG A 107 -13.48 0.88 -5.06
CA ARG A 107 -14.83 1.41 -4.87
C ARG A 107 -15.23 2.37 -5.99
N GLN A 108 -14.32 3.26 -6.38
CA GLN A 108 -14.57 4.18 -7.50
C GLN A 108 -14.77 3.41 -8.80
N LEU A 109 -13.91 2.41 -9.06
CA LEU A 109 -14.01 1.56 -10.24
C LEU A 109 -15.37 0.84 -10.28
N GLN A 110 -15.77 0.18 -9.18
CA GLN A 110 -17.06 -0.51 -9.08
C GLN A 110 -18.25 0.42 -9.34
N TYR A 111 -18.21 1.66 -8.84
CA TYR A 111 -19.29 2.61 -9.00
C TYR A 111 -19.38 3.18 -10.43
N PHE A 112 -18.24 3.53 -11.02
CA PHE A 112 -18.20 4.20 -12.31
C PHE A 112 -18.09 3.26 -13.51
N TRP A 113 -17.63 2.01 -13.33
CA TRP A 113 -17.43 1.05 -14.43
C TRP A 113 -18.67 0.86 -15.30
N PRO A 114 -19.89 0.62 -14.76
CA PRO A 114 -21.07 0.43 -15.58
C PRO A 114 -21.47 1.69 -16.37
N LYS A 115 -21.04 2.87 -15.93
CA LYS A 115 -21.40 4.17 -16.51
C LYS A 115 -20.40 4.65 -17.55
N ALA A 116 -19.11 4.37 -17.33
CA ALA A 116 -18.01 4.90 -18.13
C ALA A 116 -17.43 3.89 -19.12
N VAL A 117 -17.48 2.60 -18.81
CA VAL A 117 -16.84 1.54 -19.60
C VAL A 117 -17.86 0.52 -20.12
N GLY A 118 -18.78 0.08 -19.25
CA GLY A 118 -19.74 -0.97 -19.57
C GLY A 118 -19.16 -2.38 -19.49
N GLY A 119 -20.00 -3.39 -19.74
CA GLY A 119 -19.63 -4.80 -19.61
C GLY A 119 -19.35 -5.25 -18.17
N GLY A 120 -18.77 -6.45 -18.03
CA GLY A 120 -18.43 -7.02 -16.73
C GLY A 120 -17.19 -6.35 -16.13
N LEU A 121 -17.24 -6.01 -14.83
CA LEU A 121 -16.10 -5.49 -14.09
C LEU A 121 -14.95 -6.53 -14.10
N PRO A 122 -13.70 -6.13 -14.42
CA PRO A 122 -12.56 -7.02 -14.36
C PRO A 122 -12.35 -7.57 -12.94
N ARG A 123 -11.98 -8.85 -12.86
CA ARG A 123 -11.65 -9.47 -11.57
C ARG A 123 -10.26 -9.05 -11.11
N ILE A 124 -10.10 -8.89 -9.80
CA ILE A 124 -8.78 -8.74 -9.20
C ILE A 124 -8.04 -10.07 -9.33
N VAL A 125 -6.77 -9.97 -9.72
CA VAL A 125 -5.92 -11.13 -9.98
C VAL A 125 -4.93 -11.28 -8.84
N ASP A 126 -4.90 -12.46 -8.22
CA ASP A 126 -3.98 -12.75 -7.12
C ASP A 126 -2.59 -13.17 -7.62
N ARG A 127 -2.52 -13.86 -8.78
CA ARG A 127 -1.28 -14.40 -9.35
C ARG A 127 -0.86 -13.66 -10.62
N LYS A 128 -0.26 -12.49 -10.45
CA LYS A 128 0.22 -11.63 -11.56
C LYS A 128 1.19 -12.35 -12.51
N ILE A 129 2.12 -13.14 -11.95
CA ILE A 129 3.12 -13.87 -12.75
C ILE A 129 2.47 -14.85 -13.73
N GLN A 130 1.33 -15.46 -13.37
CA GLN A 130 0.65 -16.41 -14.25
C GLN A 130 0.09 -15.70 -15.49
N ILE A 131 -0.51 -14.52 -15.31
CA ILE A 131 -1.03 -13.72 -16.45
C ILE A 131 0.11 -13.33 -17.39
N VAL A 132 1.26 -12.95 -16.83
CA VAL A 132 2.45 -12.61 -17.64
C VAL A 132 2.96 -13.83 -18.39
N ALA A 133 2.98 -15.01 -17.75
CA ALA A 133 3.37 -16.26 -18.40
C ALA A 133 2.41 -16.66 -19.53
N ASP A 134 1.10 -16.55 -19.31
CA ASP A 134 0.08 -16.86 -20.31
C ASP A 134 0.17 -15.91 -21.51
N ALA A 135 0.38 -14.60 -21.25
CA ALA A 135 0.60 -13.60 -22.29
C ALA A 135 1.89 -13.86 -23.08
N ALA A 136 2.99 -14.21 -22.41
CA ALA A 136 4.24 -14.57 -23.06
C ALA A 136 4.07 -15.80 -23.97
N ALA A 137 3.37 -16.84 -23.49
CA ALA A 137 3.06 -18.03 -24.26
C ALA A 137 2.22 -17.70 -25.51
N ALA A 138 1.19 -16.85 -25.37
CA ALA A 138 0.37 -16.39 -26.50
C ALA A 138 1.20 -15.64 -27.55
N CYS A 139 2.19 -14.85 -27.11
CA CYS A 139 3.14 -14.15 -27.98
C CYS A 139 4.31 -15.02 -28.46
N ARG A 140 4.35 -16.32 -28.12
CA ARG A 140 5.44 -17.26 -28.42
C ARG A 140 6.81 -16.82 -27.86
N ILE A 141 6.81 -16.08 -26.77
CA ILE A 141 8.00 -15.63 -26.05
C ILE A 141 8.33 -16.67 -24.96
N ARG A 142 9.54 -17.24 -24.99
CA ARG A 142 10.01 -18.17 -23.96
C ARG A 142 10.76 -17.44 -22.86
N LEU A 143 10.13 -17.35 -21.70
CA LEU A 143 10.69 -16.77 -20.50
C LEU A 143 10.98 -17.87 -19.47
N ASP A 144 12.17 -17.87 -18.89
CA ASP A 144 12.46 -18.65 -17.69
C ASP A 144 11.85 -17.99 -16.42
N ARG A 145 12.06 -18.60 -15.26
CA ARG A 145 11.50 -18.11 -13.99
C ARG A 145 12.06 -16.74 -13.58
N GLY A 146 13.33 -16.46 -13.87
CA GLY A 146 13.97 -15.19 -13.61
C GLY A 146 13.43 -14.11 -14.54
N GLU A 147 13.44 -14.40 -15.84
CA GLU A 147 12.91 -13.51 -16.88
C GLU A 147 11.42 -13.16 -16.62
N LEU A 148 10.59 -14.12 -16.19
CA LEU A 148 9.20 -13.87 -15.81
C LEU A 148 9.05 -12.89 -14.63
N ARG A 149 9.94 -12.99 -13.63
CA ARG A 149 9.94 -12.06 -12.49
C ARG A 149 10.36 -10.67 -12.94
N ASP A 150 11.38 -10.58 -13.77
CA ASP A 150 11.91 -9.30 -14.27
C ASP A 150 10.87 -8.59 -15.15
N VAL A 151 10.21 -9.31 -16.07
CA VAL A 151 9.10 -8.76 -16.88
C VAL A 151 7.93 -8.32 -15.99
N THR A 152 7.56 -9.12 -14.98
CA THR A 152 6.49 -8.74 -14.05
C THR A 152 6.84 -7.47 -13.27
N ALA A 153 8.08 -7.36 -12.77
CA ALA A 153 8.55 -6.19 -12.05
C ALA A 153 8.56 -4.94 -12.95
N GLU A 154 8.95 -5.10 -14.22
CA GLU A 154 8.97 -4.02 -15.19
C GLU A 154 7.56 -3.51 -15.51
N ILE A 155 6.59 -4.41 -15.67
CA ILE A 155 5.17 -4.04 -15.83
C ILE A 155 4.67 -3.27 -14.60
N GLU A 156 5.03 -3.69 -13.40
CA GLU A 156 4.63 -2.97 -12.17
C GLU A 156 5.30 -1.59 -12.07
N TRP A 157 6.56 -1.45 -12.50
CA TRP A 157 7.23 -0.16 -12.60
C TRP A 157 6.46 0.77 -13.55
N SER A 158 6.14 0.31 -14.76
CA SER A 158 5.36 1.10 -15.73
C SER A 158 4.00 1.53 -15.19
N LYS A 159 3.32 0.67 -14.41
CA LYS A 159 2.06 1.06 -13.74
C LYS A 159 2.25 2.18 -12.72
N VAL A 160 3.30 2.11 -11.90
CA VAL A 160 3.58 3.11 -10.86
C VAL A 160 4.00 4.44 -11.49
N THR A 161 4.74 4.42 -12.60
CA THR A 161 5.11 5.62 -13.35
C THR A 161 4.05 6.10 -14.33
N GLN A 162 2.86 5.48 -14.31
CA GLN A 162 1.75 5.76 -15.22
C GLN A 162 2.14 5.74 -16.71
N THR A 163 3.10 4.87 -17.05
CA THR A 163 3.59 4.68 -18.41
C THR A 163 2.72 3.66 -19.13
N VAL A 164 2.04 4.11 -20.19
CA VAL A 164 1.25 3.23 -21.06
C VAL A 164 2.17 2.41 -21.98
N PRO A 165 1.72 1.26 -22.51
CA PRO A 165 2.57 0.37 -23.31
C PRO A 165 3.25 1.05 -24.50
N ALA A 166 2.56 1.97 -25.19
CA ALA A 166 3.11 2.69 -26.35
C ALA A 166 4.33 3.55 -26.01
N ASP A 167 4.40 4.06 -24.78
CA ASP A 167 5.44 4.99 -24.34
C ASP A 167 6.60 4.28 -23.62
N TYR A 168 6.49 2.96 -23.43
CA TYR A 168 7.42 2.18 -22.61
C TYR A 168 8.88 2.36 -23.04
N ALA A 169 9.17 2.23 -24.34
CA ALA A 169 10.55 2.30 -24.84
C ALA A 169 11.21 3.65 -24.54
N ALA A 170 10.48 4.75 -24.74
CA ALA A 170 10.96 6.09 -24.45
C ALA A 170 11.15 6.31 -22.94
N ALA A 171 10.20 5.85 -22.12
CA ALA A 171 10.26 5.97 -20.67
C ALA A 171 11.41 5.16 -20.06
N ALA A 172 11.61 3.93 -20.53
CA ALA A 172 12.70 3.07 -20.07
C ALA A 172 14.07 3.67 -20.41
N ALA A 173 14.25 4.17 -21.64
CA ALA A 173 15.47 4.85 -22.05
C ALA A 173 15.75 6.10 -21.20
N LYS A 174 14.73 6.94 -20.96
CA LYS A 174 14.84 8.13 -20.10
C LYS A 174 15.23 7.79 -18.66
N ALA A 175 14.72 6.67 -18.15
CA ALA A 175 15.01 6.19 -16.80
C ALA A 175 16.31 5.34 -16.73
N ALA A 176 17.06 5.22 -17.84
CA ALA A 176 18.24 4.38 -17.97
C ALA A 176 18.02 2.93 -17.49
N ARG A 177 16.84 2.38 -17.78
CA ARG A 177 16.46 1.01 -17.40
C ARG A 177 16.83 0.02 -18.48
N GLU A 178 17.33 -1.14 -18.07
CA GLU A 178 17.51 -2.30 -18.96
C GLU A 178 16.19 -3.06 -19.08
N ALA A 179 15.67 -3.18 -20.31
CA ALA A 179 14.49 -4.00 -20.56
C ALA A 179 14.80 -5.51 -20.31
N PRO A 180 13.92 -6.25 -19.63
CA PRO A 180 14.07 -7.68 -19.43
C PRO A 180 14.27 -8.43 -20.76
N GLY A 181 15.22 -9.36 -20.80
CA GLY A 181 15.50 -10.18 -21.99
C GLY A 181 16.47 -9.56 -23.02
N THR A 182 16.96 -8.33 -22.80
CA THR A 182 18.04 -7.74 -23.63
C THR A 182 19.43 -8.21 -23.23
N ARG A 183 19.57 -8.90 -22.09
CA ARG A 183 20.84 -9.48 -21.65
C ARG A 183 21.22 -10.67 -22.53
N PRO A 184 22.47 -10.77 -23.01
CA PRO A 184 22.92 -11.95 -23.72
C PRO A 184 22.74 -13.18 -22.82
N ARG A 185 22.02 -14.19 -23.33
CA ARG A 185 21.85 -15.46 -22.62
C ARG A 185 23.23 -16.07 -22.38
N SER A 186 23.66 -16.11 -21.11
CA SER A 186 24.90 -16.79 -20.73
C SER A 186 24.80 -18.27 -21.13
N PRO A 187 25.79 -18.82 -21.86
CA PRO A 187 25.79 -20.22 -22.28
C PRO A 187 26.16 -21.11 -21.09
N ARG A 188 25.25 -21.28 -20.11
CA ARG A 188 25.47 -22.23 -19.03
C ARG A 188 24.18 -22.82 -18.47
N SER A 189 23.67 -23.80 -19.21
CA SER A 189 22.80 -24.86 -18.67
C SER A 189 22.87 -26.11 -19.57
N THR A 190 24.08 -26.53 -19.96
CA THR A 190 24.28 -27.91 -20.43
C THR A 190 24.36 -28.83 -19.21
N ARG A 191 23.18 -29.38 -18.88
CA ARG A 191 22.95 -30.72 -18.30
C ARG A 191 24.21 -31.42 -17.78
N ARG A 192 24.48 -31.31 -16.48
CA ARG A 192 25.50 -32.12 -15.80
C ARG A 192 24.94 -33.53 -15.60
N THR A 193 25.15 -34.40 -16.59
CA THR A 193 25.00 -35.86 -16.41
C THR A 193 26.02 -36.31 -15.38
N LYS A 194 25.56 -36.74 -14.20
CA LYS A 194 26.41 -37.47 -13.24
C LYS A 194 26.73 -38.83 -13.85
N THR A 195 27.91 -38.98 -14.44
CA THR A 195 28.54 -40.29 -14.62
C THR A 195 29.19 -40.68 -13.30
N SER A 196 28.71 -41.79 -12.75
CA SER A 196 29.31 -42.55 -11.67
C SER A 196 30.63 -43.17 -12.12
N SER A 197 31.69 -42.98 -11.34
CA SER A 197 32.81 -43.92 -11.30
C SER A 197 33.42 -43.92 -9.90
N ALA A 198 33.19 -45.01 -9.20
CA ALA A 198 33.91 -45.41 -7.99
C ALA A 198 35.39 -45.69 -8.33
N THR A 199 36.28 -45.52 -7.35
CA THR A 199 37.32 -46.48 -6.91
C THR A 199 38.15 -45.83 -5.78
N ALA A 200 38.12 -46.45 -4.60
CA ALA A 200 39.06 -46.29 -3.48
C ALA A 200 40.21 -47.34 -3.68
N PRO A 201 41.32 -47.44 -2.89
CA PRO A 201 41.32 -47.42 -1.41
C PRO A 201 42.61 -46.93 -0.68
N SER A 202 42.49 -46.85 0.66
CA SER A 202 43.49 -47.04 1.75
C SER A 202 44.76 -46.16 1.78
N SER A 203 45.28 -45.66 2.91
CA SER A 203 45.46 -46.28 4.23
C SER A 203 45.79 -45.27 5.35
N THR A 204 45.20 -45.50 6.53
CA THR A 204 45.80 -45.54 7.89
C THR A 204 46.93 -44.58 8.30
N SER A 205 46.67 -43.70 9.30
CA SER A 205 47.44 -43.66 10.57
C SER A 205 46.81 -42.74 11.63
N ARG A 206 46.80 -43.24 12.86
CA ARG A 206 46.28 -42.67 14.11
C ARG A 206 47.22 -41.62 14.72
N THR A 207 46.65 -40.57 15.34
CA THR A 207 47.01 -39.94 16.66
C THR A 207 45.91 -38.91 16.96
N SER A 208 44.99 -39.05 17.94
CA SER A 208 45.11 -38.93 19.41
C SER A 208 45.92 -37.72 19.91
N CYS A 209 45.24 -36.63 20.33
CA CYS A 209 45.27 -36.08 21.70
C CYS A 209 44.72 -34.63 21.76
N CYS A 210 43.92 -34.41 22.82
CA CYS A 210 43.44 -33.15 23.43
C CYS A 210 42.43 -32.30 22.66
#